data_AF-A0A7C0XP82-F1
#
_entry.id   AF-A0A7C0XP82-F1
#
_cell.length_a   1.000
_cell.length_b   1.000
_cell.length_c   1.000
_cell.angle_alpha   90.00
_cell.angle_beta   90.00
_cell.angle_gamma   90.00
#
_symmetry.space_group_name_H-M   'P 1'
#
loop_
_entity.id
_entity.type
_entity.pdbx_description
1 polymer ?
#
loop_
_entity_poly.entity_id
_entity_poly.type
_entity_poly.pdbx_seq_one_letter_code
_entity_poly.pdbx_strand_id
1 'polypeptide(L)'
;MDSLVRIAKSDAADVVMADTYGCGGIKKTMEWFRVASSFRLGVSYHSMRRLGVAHVAKLHVTASFPDMHHAVDAHYHQLEDDILEGGRMEYKEGSMTVPSKPGLGVNLDEGKIKEYELTEKRRRELEKYTAYFWNKYRWKIEHRALGIPQY
;
A
#
# COMPACT_ATOMS: atom_id res chain seq x y z
N MET A 1 -9.44 -6.89 13.49
CA MET A 1 -10.21 -8.16 13.51
C MET A 1 -11.70 -7.88 13.65
N ASP A 2 -12.11 -6.98 14.54
CA ASP A 2 -13.52 -6.62 14.74
C ASP A 2 -14.27 -6.24 13.46
N SER A 3 -13.62 -5.49 12.57
CA SER A 3 -14.21 -5.14 11.27
C SER A 3 -14.51 -6.37 10.40
N LEU A 4 -13.66 -7.41 10.41
CA LEU A 4 -13.90 -8.65 9.66
C LEU A 4 -15.13 -9.39 10.20
N VAL A 5 -15.28 -9.44 11.53
CA VAL A 5 -16.46 -10.06 12.16
C VAL A 5 -17.73 -9.32 11.75
N ARG A 6 -17.70 -7.99 11.73
CA ARG A 6 -18.84 -7.18 11.29
C ARG A 6 -19.16 -7.44 9.83
N ILE A 7 -18.15 -7.39 8.95
CA ILE A 7 -18.30 -7.66 7.50
C ILE A 7 -18.93 -9.04 7.27
N ALA A 8 -18.40 -10.08 7.90
CA ALA A 8 -18.89 -11.44 7.74
C ALA A 8 -20.32 -11.62 8.28
N LYS A 9 -20.66 -10.98 9.40
CA LYS A 9 -22.02 -11.06 9.97
C LYS A 9 -23.07 -10.34 9.15
N SER A 10 -22.70 -9.22 8.51
CA SER A 10 -23.63 -8.40 7.74
C SER A 10 -23.57 -8.67 6.24
N ASP A 11 -22.77 -9.65 5.81
CA ASP A 11 -22.54 -9.96 4.39
C ASP A 11 -22.18 -8.70 3.56
N ALA A 12 -21.27 -7.87 4.11
CA ALA A 12 -21.02 -6.53 3.55
C ALA A 12 -20.01 -6.52 2.40
N ALA A 13 -19.23 -7.59 2.21
CA ALA A 13 -18.24 -7.70 1.15
C ALA A 13 -17.84 -9.16 0.92
N ASP A 14 -17.58 -9.52 -0.34
CA ASP A 14 -17.03 -10.83 -0.71
C ASP A 14 -15.50 -10.87 -0.63
N VAL A 15 -14.84 -9.73 -0.86
CA VAL A 15 -13.38 -9.59 -0.88
C VAL A 15 -12.96 -8.45 0.02
N VAL A 16 -11.95 -8.68 0.84
CA VAL A 16 -11.41 -7.69 1.77
C VAL A 16 -9.91 -7.48 1.54
N MET A 17 -9.44 -6.27 1.82
CA MET A 17 -8.07 -5.88 1.54
C MET A 17 -7.37 -5.42 2.81
N ALA A 18 -6.09 -5.75 2.92
CA ALA A 18 -5.23 -5.31 4.01
C ALA A 18 -3.85 -4.92 3.48
N ASP A 19 -3.06 -4.27 4.34
CA ASP A 19 -1.67 -3.96 4.07
C ASP A 19 -0.84 -3.92 5.36
N THR A 20 0.47 -4.02 5.21
CA THR A 20 1.41 -4.11 6.35
C THR A 20 1.42 -2.89 7.25
N TYR A 21 1.04 -1.72 6.78
CA TYR A 21 0.97 -0.53 7.62
C TYR A 21 -0.31 -0.54 8.46
N GLY A 22 -1.46 -0.76 7.82
CA GLY A 22 -2.75 -0.80 8.51
C GLY A 22 -2.86 -1.93 9.53
N CYS A 23 -2.28 -3.10 9.23
CA CYS A 23 -2.30 -4.26 10.12
C CYS A 23 -1.20 -4.25 11.20
N GLY A 24 -0.17 -3.41 11.06
CA GLY A 24 0.95 -3.36 12.02
C GLY A 24 2.03 -4.41 11.79
N GLY A 25 2.39 -4.66 10.53
CA GLY A 25 3.54 -5.46 10.09
C GLY A 25 3.16 -6.75 9.35
N ILE A 26 4.18 -7.43 8.83
CA ILE A 26 4.05 -8.67 8.04
C ILE A 26 3.27 -9.74 8.81
N LYS A 27 3.69 -10.05 10.03
CA LYS A 27 3.06 -11.10 10.86
C LYS A 27 1.57 -10.85 11.09
N LYS A 28 1.21 -9.64 11.52
CA LYS A 28 -0.19 -9.27 11.78
C LYS A 28 -1.03 -9.26 10.50
N THR A 29 -0.43 -8.91 9.36
CA THR A 29 -1.11 -8.99 8.05
C THR A 29 -1.43 -10.44 7.68
N MET A 30 -0.47 -11.36 7.86
CA MET A 30 -0.71 -12.79 7.64
C MET A 30 -1.79 -13.35 8.57
N GLU A 31 -1.78 -12.97 9.85
CA GLU A 31 -2.84 -13.34 10.80
C GLU A 31 -4.21 -12.79 10.36
N TRP A 32 -4.26 -11.55 9.90
CA TRP A 32 -5.48 -10.92 9.38
C TRP A 32 -6.04 -11.67 8.18
N PHE A 33 -5.20 -12.03 7.20
CA PHE A 33 -5.64 -12.79 6.03
C PHE A 33 -6.14 -14.19 6.40
N ARG A 34 -5.51 -14.87 7.37
CA ARG A 34 -6.00 -16.17 7.88
C ARG A 34 -7.40 -16.05 8.50
N VAL A 35 -7.63 -14.99 9.29
CA VAL A 35 -8.95 -14.75 9.90
C VAL A 35 -9.99 -14.41 8.83
N ALA A 36 -9.66 -13.57 7.85
CA ALA A 36 -10.56 -13.28 6.73
C ALA A 36 -10.93 -14.56 5.96
N SER A 37 -9.94 -15.41 5.66
CA SER A 37 -10.14 -16.69 4.96
C SER A 37 -10.99 -17.68 5.77
N SER A 38 -10.90 -17.68 7.11
CA SER A 38 -11.77 -18.49 7.97
C SER A 38 -13.25 -18.11 7.89
N PHE A 39 -13.55 -16.85 7.53
CA PHE A 39 -14.89 -16.36 7.24
C PHE A 39 -15.30 -16.57 5.78
N ARG A 40 -14.48 -17.26 4.98
CA ARG A 40 -14.66 -17.49 3.54
C ARG A 40 -14.69 -16.20 2.71
N LEU A 41 -14.07 -15.13 3.20
CA LEU A 41 -13.86 -13.91 2.44
C LEU A 41 -12.66 -14.10 1.51
N GLY A 42 -12.78 -13.65 0.27
CA GLY A 42 -11.62 -13.47 -0.60
C GLY A 42 -10.68 -12.40 -0.02
N VAL A 43 -9.39 -12.52 -0.32
CA VAL A 43 -8.38 -11.55 0.15
C VAL A 43 -7.61 -10.93 -1.00
N SER A 44 -7.29 -9.65 -0.87
CA SER A 44 -6.31 -8.96 -1.70
C SER A 44 -5.45 -8.02 -0.85
N TYR A 45 -4.45 -7.39 -1.46
CA TYR A 45 -3.49 -6.53 -0.77
C TYR A 45 -3.61 -5.09 -1.25
N HIS A 46 -3.97 -4.19 -0.33
CA HIS A 46 -4.09 -2.75 -0.57
C HIS A 46 -2.72 -2.07 -0.69
N SER A 47 -2.60 -1.07 -1.56
CA SER A 47 -1.35 -0.30 -1.72
C SER A 47 -1.59 1.18 -1.62
N MET A 48 -0.73 1.83 -0.85
CA MET A 48 -0.47 3.27 -0.95
C MET A 48 0.78 3.51 -1.80
N ARG A 49 1.11 4.77 -2.12
CA ARG A 49 2.40 5.15 -2.72
C ARG A 49 3.52 4.88 -1.72
N ARG A 50 4.22 3.75 -1.88
CA ARG A 50 5.35 3.35 -1.04
C ARG A 50 6.55 2.96 -1.90
N LEU A 51 7.75 3.23 -1.38
CA LEU A 51 9.02 2.86 -1.99
C LEU A 51 9.31 1.35 -1.86
N GLY A 52 10.45 0.93 -2.40
CA GLY A 52 10.83 -0.45 -2.62
C GLY A 52 10.81 -1.32 -1.37
N VAL A 53 11.23 -0.80 -0.20
CA VAL A 53 11.24 -1.59 1.05
C VAL A 53 9.85 -2.16 1.39
N ALA A 54 8.84 -1.31 1.37
CA ALA A 54 7.48 -1.74 1.66
C ALA A 54 6.86 -2.51 0.48
N HIS A 55 7.26 -2.20 -0.76
CA HIS A 55 6.82 -2.95 -1.93
C HIS A 55 7.31 -4.41 -1.90
N VAL A 56 8.58 -4.62 -1.57
CA VAL A 56 9.18 -5.96 -1.41
C VAL A 56 8.55 -6.71 -0.24
N ALA A 57 8.28 -6.04 0.88
CA ALA A 57 7.54 -6.64 1.99
C ALA A 57 6.13 -7.09 1.56
N LYS A 58 5.43 -6.29 0.74
CA LYS A 58 4.17 -6.69 0.11
C LYS A 58 4.38 -7.94 -0.74
N LEU A 59 5.36 -7.95 -1.66
CA LEU A 59 5.63 -9.10 -2.55
C LEU A 59 5.78 -10.40 -1.76
N HIS A 60 6.63 -10.40 -0.72
CA HIS A 60 6.84 -11.55 0.16
C HIS A 60 5.54 -12.01 0.81
N VAL A 61 4.72 -11.10 1.33
CA VAL A 61 3.41 -11.43 1.93
C VAL A 61 2.49 -12.06 0.89
N THR A 62 2.32 -11.44 -0.27
CA THR A 62 1.44 -11.95 -1.32
C THR A 62 1.88 -13.31 -1.84
N ALA A 63 3.17 -13.50 -2.10
CA ALA A 63 3.69 -14.77 -2.62
C ALA A 63 3.65 -15.90 -1.59
N SER A 64 3.67 -15.57 -0.30
CA SER A 64 3.65 -16.55 0.79
C SER A 64 2.24 -16.90 1.28
N PHE A 65 1.19 -16.24 0.77
CA PHE A 65 -0.19 -16.48 1.21
C PHE A 65 -0.97 -17.25 0.13
N PRO A 66 -1.26 -18.55 0.33
CA PRO A 66 -1.85 -19.41 -0.71
C PRO A 66 -3.20 -18.95 -1.26
N ASP A 67 -4.03 -18.31 -0.43
CA ASP A 67 -5.38 -17.89 -0.82
C ASP A 67 -5.39 -16.49 -1.50
N MET A 68 -4.21 -15.96 -1.85
CA MET A 68 -4.06 -14.68 -2.56
C MET A 68 -4.32 -14.87 -4.07
N HIS A 69 -5.58 -15.06 -4.45
CA HIS A 69 -5.96 -15.31 -5.85
C HIS A 69 -6.20 -14.05 -6.69
N HIS A 70 -6.41 -12.91 -6.04
CA HIS A 70 -6.62 -11.64 -6.73
C HIS A 70 -5.31 -10.95 -7.05
N ALA A 71 -5.27 -10.25 -8.19
CA ALA A 71 -4.22 -9.28 -8.45
C ALA A 71 -4.24 -8.19 -7.35
N VAL A 72 -3.06 -7.75 -6.96
CA VAL A 72 -2.89 -6.85 -5.82
C VAL A 72 -2.51 -5.45 -6.25
N ASP A 73 -3.08 -4.44 -5.60
CA ASP A 73 -2.90 -3.04 -5.96
C ASP A 73 -1.44 -2.62 -5.96
N ALA A 74 -1.00 -1.85 -6.95
CA ALA A 74 0.34 -1.28 -6.92
C ALA A 74 0.38 0.12 -7.51
N HIS A 75 0.99 1.03 -6.76
CA HIS A 75 1.37 2.36 -7.27
C HIS A 75 2.85 2.40 -7.71
N TYR A 76 3.57 1.30 -7.57
CA TYR A 76 5.02 1.25 -7.73
C TYR A 76 5.49 1.60 -9.15
N HIS A 77 4.67 1.30 -10.16
CA HIS A 77 4.92 1.66 -11.55
C HIS A 77 4.90 3.19 -11.80
N GLN A 78 4.28 3.96 -10.90
CA GLN A 78 4.17 5.42 -10.98
C GLN A 78 5.34 6.15 -10.30
N LEU A 79 6.20 5.45 -9.56
CA LEU A 79 7.35 6.07 -8.91
C LEU A 79 8.38 6.47 -9.97
N GLU A 80 8.99 7.64 -9.84
CA GLU A 80 10.08 8.02 -10.75
C GLU A 80 11.41 7.37 -10.34
N ASP A 81 11.59 7.08 -9.04
CA ASP A 81 12.83 6.54 -8.48
C ASP A 81 12.58 5.71 -7.21
N ASP A 82 13.63 5.06 -6.68
CA ASP A 82 13.63 4.28 -5.44
C ASP A 82 14.92 4.45 -4.62
N ILE A 83 14.87 4.01 -3.36
CA ILE A 83 15.99 3.95 -2.42
C ILE A 83 16.67 2.58 -2.37
N LEU A 84 16.32 1.67 -3.27
CA LEU A 84 16.96 0.36 -3.38
C LEU A 84 18.24 0.45 -4.24
N GLU A 85 19.24 -0.37 -3.92
CA GLU A 85 20.39 -0.56 -4.82
C GLU A 85 19.91 -1.10 -6.18
N GLY A 86 20.34 -0.44 -7.27
CA GLY A 86 19.88 -0.76 -8.62
C GLY A 86 18.54 -0.11 -9.01
N GLY A 87 17.96 0.70 -8.12
CA GLY A 87 16.75 1.48 -8.37
C GLY A 87 15.47 0.66 -8.28
N ARG A 88 14.46 1.06 -9.06
CA ARG A 88 13.13 0.43 -9.04
C ARG A 88 13.18 -1.01 -9.56
N MET A 89 12.41 -1.89 -8.92
CA MET A 89 12.16 -3.23 -9.43
C MET A 89 11.28 -3.22 -10.70
N GLU A 90 11.52 -4.18 -11.59
CA GLU A 90 10.82 -4.29 -12.87
C GLU A 90 9.55 -5.15 -12.78
N TYR A 91 8.51 -4.73 -13.51
CA TYR A 91 7.37 -5.58 -13.82
C TYR A 91 7.66 -6.38 -15.09
N LYS A 92 7.30 -7.66 -15.08
CA LYS A 92 7.29 -8.55 -16.25
C LYS A 92 5.90 -9.16 -16.36
N GLU A 93 5.23 -8.90 -17.48
CA GLU A 93 3.89 -9.43 -17.78
C GLU A 93 2.87 -9.17 -16.65
N GLY A 94 2.89 -7.97 -16.08
CA GLY A 94 1.99 -7.57 -14.99
C GLY A 94 2.35 -8.13 -13.61
N SER A 95 3.44 -8.89 -13.50
CA SER A 95 3.93 -9.50 -12.25
C SER A 95 5.34 -9.01 -11.90
N MET A 96 5.78 -9.26 -10.67
CA MET A 96 7.13 -8.92 -10.22
C MET A 96 7.74 -10.13 -9.50
N THR A 97 9.00 -10.43 -9.79
CA THR A 97 9.72 -11.54 -9.17
C THR A 97 10.05 -11.21 -7.71
N VAL A 98 9.72 -12.14 -6.81
CA VAL A 98 10.07 -12.03 -5.39
C VAL A 98 11.59 -12.20 -5.23
N PRO A 99 12.30 -11.31 -4.51
CA PRO A 99 13.71 -11.47 -4.23
C PRO A 99 14.00 -12.77 -3.47
N SER A 100 15.04 -13.52 -3.87
CA SER A 100 15.38 -14.83 -3.30
C SER A 100 16.48 -14.80 -2.23
N LYS A 101 17.17 -13.67 -2.06
CA LYS A 101 18.20 -13.49 -1.03
C LYS A 101 17.56 -13.39 0.38
N PRO A 102 18.31 -13.68 1.46
CA PRO A 102 17.80 -13.60 2.83
C PRO A 102 17.18 -12.25 3.21
N GLY A 103 16.28 -12.27 4.19
CA GLY A 103 15.55 -11.08 4.62
C GLY A 103 14.53 -10.62 3.58
N LEU A 104 14.44 -9.31 3.34
CA LEU A 104 13.66 -8.80 2.20
C LEU A 104 14.34 -9.09 0.85
N GLY A 105 15.63 -9.43 0.85
CA GLY A 105 16.39 -9.76 -0.34
C GLY A 105 16.80 -8.56 -1.20
N VAL A 106 16.76 -7.35 -0.63
CA VAL A 106 17.18 -6.09 -1.24
C VAL A 106 18.10 -5.31 -0.31
N ASN A 107 18.97 -4.50 -0.91
CA ASN A 107 19.86 -3.57 -0.21
C ASN A 107 19.39 -2.13 -0.43
N LEU A 108 19.84 -1.22 0.42
CA LEU A 108 19.51 0.19 0.36
C LEU A 108 20.64 1.00 -0.26
N ASP A 109 20.28 1.96 -1.11
CA ASP A 109 21.20 2.99 -1.59
C ASP A 109 21.21 4.17 -0.59
N GLU A 110 22.29 4.25 0.20
CA GLU A 110 22.48 5.30 1.20
C GLU A 110 22.51 6.73 0.59
N GLY A 111 22.98 6.85 -0.66
CA GLY A 111 22.96 8.11 -1.39
C GLY A 111 21.54 8.57 -1.68
N LYS A 112 20.70 7.65 -2.17
CA LYS A 112 19.27 7.89 -2.43
C LYS A 112 18.47 8.13 -1.16
N ILE A 113 18.78 7.43 -0.07
CA ILE A 113 18.17 7.69 1.24
C ILE A 113 18.43 9.12 1.67
N LYS A 114 19.68 9.57 1.57
CA LYS A 114 20.07 10.95 1.91
C LYS A 114 19.42 11.97 0.98
N GLU A 115 19.30 11.66 -0.31
CA GLU A 115 18.62 12.51 -1.30
C GLU A 115 17.13 12.71 -0.96
N TYR A 116 16.44 11.63 -0.60
CA TYR A 116 15.00 11.64 -0.31
C TYR A 116 14.64 11.83 1.16
N GLU A 117 15.62 12.13 2.01
CA GLU A 117 15.39 12.35 3.43
C GLU A 117 14.33 13.44 3.66
N LEU A 118 13.32 13.13 4.48
CA LEU A 118 12.28 14.09 4.85
C LEU A 118 12.83 15.09 5.88
N THR A 119 13.62 16.04 5.39
CA THR A 119 14.10 17.16 6.19
C THR A 119 12.94 18.05 6.64
N GLU A 120 13.14 18.81 7.72
CA GLU A 120 12.14 19.77 8.20
C GLU A 120 11.77 20.82 7.15
N LYS A 121 12.75 21.27 6.36
CA LYS A 121 12.51 22.18 5.22
C LYS A 121 11.58 21.52 4.20
N ARG A 122 11.89 20.28 3.81
CA ARG A 122 11.09 19.55 2.82
C ARG A 122 9.67 19.25 3.34
N ARG A 123 9.54 18.89 4.61
CA ARG A 123 8.26 18.71 5.29
C ARG A 123 7.41 19.98 5.16
N ARG A 124 7.94 21.15 5.51
CA ARG A 124 7.22 22.43 5.41
C ARG A 124 6.81 22.78 3.99
N GLU A 125 7.64 22.48 2.99
CA GLU A 125 7.29 22.65 1.57
C GLU A 125 6.10 21.76 1.17
N LEU A 126 6.13 20.48 1.55
CA LEU A 126 5.06 19.53 1.28
C LEU A 126 3.77 19.89 2.02
N GLU A 127 3.86 20.36 3.26
CA GLU A 127 2.70 20.83 4.03
C GLU A 127 2.07 22.07 3.39
N LYS A 128 2.87 23.03 2.93
CA LYS A 128 2.37 24.20 2.19
C LYS A 128 1.69 23.81 0.89
N TYR A 129 2.30 22.91 0.13
CA TYR A 129 1.70 22.37 -1.09
C TYR A 129 0.37 21.67 -0.78
N THR A 130 0.34 20.81 0.24
CA THR A 130 -0.85 20.10 0.68
C THR A 130 -1.95 21.08 1.11
N ALA A 131 -1.61 22.10 1.90
CA ALA A 131 -2.54 23.14 2.33
C ALA A 131 -3.08 23.96 1.15
N TYR A 132 -2.24 24.29 0.16
CA TYR A 132 -2.68 24.95 -1.08
C TYR A 132 -3.71 24.11 -1.83
N PHE A 133 -3.42 22.81 -2.03
CA PHE A 133 -4.35 21.90 -2.70
C PHE A 133 -5.67 21.77 -1.92
N TRP A 134 -5.59 21.57 -0.61
CA TRP A 134 -6.78 21.53 0.23
C TRP A 134 -7.58 22.83 0.11
N ASN A 135 -6.99 24.00 0.37
CA ASN A 135 -7.74 25.26 0.31
C ASN A 135 -8.35 25.55 -1.07
N LYS A 136 -7.66 25.19 -2.15
CA LYS A 136 -8.14 25.43 -3.52
C LYS A 136 -9.26 24.47 -3.94
N TYR A 137 -9.24 23.22 -3.47
CA TYR A 137 -10.13 22.16 -3.98
C TYR A 137 -11.08 21.58 -2.93
N ARG A 138 -10.97 21.96 -1.65
CA ARG A 138 -11.79 21.47 -0.53
C ARG A 138 -13.28 21.52 -0.82
N TRP A 139 -13.77 22.66 -1.32
CA TRP A 139 -15.18 22.83 -1.67
C TRP A 139 -15.67 21.81 -2.72
N LYS A 140 -14.83 21.45 -3.70
CA LYS A 140 -15.18 20.45 -4.74
C LYS A 140 -15.15 19.01 -4.21
N ILE A 141 -14.28 18.72 -3.24
CA ILE A 141 -14.15 17.39 -2.61
C ILE A 141 -15.30 17.15 -1.64
N GLU A 142 -15.62 18.13 -0.78
CA GLU A 142 -16.69 18.03 0.21
C GLU A 142 -18.08 17.94 -0.44
N HIS A 143 -18.35 18.68 -1.54
CA HIS A 143 -19.65 18.59 -2.24
C HIS A 143 -19.85 17.27 -2.99
N ARG A 144 -18.79 16.64 -3.53
CA ARG A 144 -18.88 15.30 -4.13
C ARG A 144 -19.17 14.22 -3.09
N ALA A 145 -18.55 14.31 -1.91
CA ALA A 145 -18.79 13.36 -0.83
C ALA A 145 -20.21 13.48 -0.23
N LEU A 146 -20.84 14.65 -0.33
CA LEU A 146 -22.20 14.91 0.15
C LEU A 146 -23.30 14.72 -0.92
N GLY A 147 -22.95 14.30 -2.14
CA GLY A 147 -23.92 14.07 -3.21
C GLY A 147 -24.64 15.34 -3.72
N ILE A 148 -24.09 16.53 -3.47
CA ILE A 148 -24.71 17.79 -3.90
C ILE A 148 -24.41 18.04 -5.39
N PRO A 149 -25.42 18.20 -6.26
CA PRO A 149 -25.20 18.44 -7.69
C PRO A 149 -24.39 19.71 -7.93
N GLN A 150 -23.41 19.63 -8.84
CA GLN A 150 -22.64 20.77 -9.30
C GLN A 150 -23.39 21.38 -10.50
N TYR A 151 -24.03 22.54 -10.30
CA TYR A 151 -24.52 23.41 -11.38
C TYR A 151 -23.51 24.51 -11.67
#